data_AF-A0A518LFX8-F1
#
_entry.id   AF-A0A518LFX8-F1
#
_cell.length_a   1.000
_cell.length_b   1.000
_cell.length_c   1.000
_cell.angle_alpha   90.00
_cell.angle_beta   90.00
_cell.angle_gamma   90.00
#
_symmetry.space_group_name_H-M   'P 1'
#
loop_
_entity.id
_entity.type
_entity.pdbx_description
1 polymer ?
#
loop_
_entity_poly.entity_id
_entity_poly.type
_entity_poly.pdbx_seq_one_letter_code
_entity_poly.pdbx_strand_id
1 'polypeptide(L)'
;MHRRSRKDGIAAMVVWSVAVAVAQGGPRGDFSLNWHTVDGGGASGAGASVGGLYAVGGTIGQPDAGSFVVPMSGGAFELVGGFWAAATPSCACPGDMNHDGDRNGADVQGFVNCFVGAGSCLCADVEAGDGVNEDDISQFVADLLADSPCP
;
A
#
# COMPACT_ATOMS: atom_id res chain seq x y z
N MET A 1 -44.44 50.28 50.81
CA MET A 1 -44.84 49.13 49.97
C MET A 1 -44.31 49.33 48.55
N HIS A 2 -43.12 48.80 48.22
CA HIS A 2 -42.58 48.84 46.86
C HIS A 2 -43.08 47.60 46.10
N ARG A 3 -44.05 47.77 45.19
CA ARG A 3 -44.42 46.73 44.22
C ARG A 3 -43.28 46.59 43.22
N ARG A 4 -42.40 45.61 43.43
CA ARG A 4 -41.49 45.14 42.37
C ARG A 4 -42.33 44.76 41.15
N SER A 5 -42.09 45.42 40.02
CA SER A 5 -42.91 45.29 38.83
C SER A 5 -42.68 43.90 38.22
N ARG A 6 -43.76 43.19 37.87
CA ARG A 6 -43.66 41.85 37.24
C ARG A 6 -42.82 41.85 35.95
N LYS A 7 -42.64 43.02 35.33
CA LYS A 7 -41.80 43.25 34.15
C LYS A 7 -40.30 43.07 34.45
N ASP A 8 -39.86 43.40 35.67
CA ASP A 8 -38.46 43.32 36.10
C ASP A 8 -38.04 41.85 36.30
N GLY A 9 -38.96 40.99 36.73
CA GLY A 9 -38.71 39.56 36.91
C GLY A 9 -38.62 38.78 35.60
N ILE A 10 -39.44 39.12 34.60
CA ILE A 10 -39.39 38.50 33.27
C ILE A 10 -38.12 38.91 32.54
N ALA A 11 -37.72 40.18 32.62
CA ALA A 11 -36.46 40.66 32.05
C ALA A 11 -35.25 39.95 32.68
N ALA A 12 -35.22 39.80 34.01
CA ALA A 12 -34.14 39.09 34.71
C ALA A 12 -34.07 37.59 34.34
N MET A 13 -35.21 36.91 34.18
CA MET A 13 -35.24 35.51 33.74
C MET A 13 -34.80 35.35 32.29
N VAL A 14 -35.21 36.24 31.37
CA VAL A 14 -34.79 36.17 29.96
C VAL A 14 -33.30 36.45 29.82
N VAL A 15 -32.76 37.43 30.55
CA VAL A 15 -31.33 37.73 30.57
C VAL A 15 -30.50 36.57 31.13
N TRP A 16 -31.01 35.87 32.15
CA TRP A 16 -30.34 34.70 32.72
C TRP A 16 -30.35 33.48 31.79
N SER A 17 -31.47 33.22 31.11
CA SER A 17 -31.58 32.14 30.13
C SER A 17 -30.68 32.34 28.90
N VAL A 18 -30.51 33.59 28.45
CA VAL A 18 -29.61 33.92 27.32
C VAL A 18 -28.14 33.82 27.74
N ALA A 19 -27.79 34.18 28.97
CA ALA A 19 -26.42 34.06 29.48
C ALA A 19 -25.94 32.61 29.64
N VAL A 20 -26.83 31.66 29.93
CA VAL A 20 -26.49 30.23 30.02
C VAL A 20 -26.23 29.61 28.63
N ALA A 21 -26.91 30.08 27.59
CA ALA A 21 -26.75 29.55 26.23
C ALA A 21 -25.41 29.93 25.57
N VAL A 22 -24.83 31.09 25.90
CA VAL A 22 -23.53 31.53 25.34
C VAL A 22 -22.31 30.87 26.00
N ALA A 23 -22.47 30.19 27.14
CA ALA A 23 -21.37 29.51 27.84
C ALA A 23 -21.07 28.09 27.32
N GLN A 24 -21.85 27.56 26.36
CA GLN A 24 -21.69 26.21 25.81
C GLN A 24 -20.89 26.18 24.48
N GLY A 25 -20.46 27.35 23.99
CA GLY A 25 -19.75 27.53 22.72
C GLY A 25 -18.23 27.64 22.85
N GLY A 26 -17.61 26.92 23.79
CA GLY A 26 -16.15 26.77 23.78
C GLY A 26 -15.71 26.15 22.43
N PRO A 27 -14.51 26.47 21.92
CA PRO A 27 -14.04 25.87 20.68
C PRO A 27 -14.14 24.35 20.83
N ARG A 28 -14.93 23.71 19.96
CA ARG A 28 -14.78 22.28 19.70
C ARG A 28 -13.38 22.19 19.14
N GLY A 29 -12.39 21.85 19.97
CA GLY A 29 -11.05 21.59 19.47
C GLY A 29 -11.20 20.62 18.33
N ASP A 30 -10.65 20.96 17.16
CA ASP A 30 -10.64 20.04 16.04
C ASP A 30 -10.18 18.70 16.58
N PHE A 31 -11.00 17.66 16.43
CA PHE A 31 -10.60 16.28 16.74
C PHE A 31 -9.60 15.78 15.69
N SER A 32 -8.74 16.67 15.23
CA SER A 32 -7.69 16.44 14.25
C SER A 32 -6.46 15.97 15.01
N LEU A 33 -6.16 14.67 14.86
CA LEU A 33 -4.89 14.10 15.27
C LEU A 33 -3.85 14.46 14.20
N ASN A 34 -3.25 15.65 14.34
CA ASN A 34 -2.27 16.16 13.38
C ASN A 34 -0.95 15.37 13.39
N TRP A 35 -0.75 14.52 14.40
CA TRP A 35 0.41 13.66 14.55
C TRP A 35 0.04 12.41 15.35
N HIS A 36 0.54 11.27 14.89
CA HIS A 36 0.41 9.99 15.56
C HIS A 36 1.57 9.07 15.13
N THR A 37 1.94 8.13 15.99
CA THR A 37 2.77 6.97 15.62
C THR A 37 1.90 5.72 15.61
N VAL A 38 2.22 4.79 14.72
CA VAL A 38 1.65 3.44 14.74
C VAL A 38 2.76 2.51 15.23
N ASP A 39 2.71 2.16 16.52
CA ASP A 39 3.70 1.29 17.13
C ASP A 39 3.23 -0.16 17.03
N GLY A 40 3.89 -0.94 16.15
CA GLY A 40 3.55 -2.33 15.85
C GLY A 40 3.00 -2.51 14.44
N GLY A 41 3.82 -3.11 13.55
CA GLY A 41 3.52 -3.32 12.12
C GLY A 41 2.48 -4.43 11.83
N GLY A 42 1.65 -4.78 12.81
CA GLY A 42 0.83 -5.99 12.83
C GLY A 42 1.64 -7.28 13.04
N ALA A 43 0.98 -8.44 12.97
CA ALA A 43 1.62 -9.73 13.19
C ALA A 43 0.97 -10.83 12.35
N SER A 44 1.77 -11.65 11.68
CA SER A 44 1.33 -12.84 10.94
C SER A 44 2.17 -14.07 11.31
N GLY A 45 1.76 -15.24 10.82
CA GLY A 45 2.44 -16.50 11.11
C GLY A 45 2.57 -16.75 12.61
N ALA A 46 3.79 -17.04 13.07
CA ALA A 46 4.09 -17.30 14.48
C ALA A 46 3.85 -16.11 15.43
N GLY A 47 3.69 -14.88 14.90
CA GLY A 47 3.36 -13.70 15.69
C GLY A 47 1.85 -13.40 15.77
N ALA A 48 1.00 -14.13 15.05
CA ALA A 48 -0.43 -13.86 15.01
C ALA A 48 -1.10 -13.98 16.39
N SER A 49 -2.19 -13.23 16.60
CA SER A 49 -3.01 -13.33 17.79
C SER A 49 -3.70 -14.69 17.82
N VAL A 50 -3.38 -15.51 18.83
CA VAL A 50 -3.92 -16.87 18.98
C VAL A 50 -4.98 -16.95 20.07
N GLY A 51 -6.07 -17.66 19.78
CA GLY A 51 -7.18 -17.93 20.69
C GLY A 51 -7.74 -19.33 20.47
N GLY A 52 -7.21 -20.32 21.22
CA GLY A 52 -7.56 -21.73 21.03
C GLY A 52 -7.07 -22.27 19.69
N LEU A 53 -7.98 -22.86 18.89
CA LEU A 53 -7.69 -23.39 17.55
C LEU A 53 -7.57 -22.31 16.47
N TYR A 54 -7.89 -21.05 16.81
CA TYR A 54 -7.94 -19.96 15.85
C TYR A 54 -6.73 -19.04 16.01
N ALA A 55 -6.19 -18.60 14.88
CA ALA A 55 -5.17 -17.57 14.81
C ALA A 55 -5.66 -16.46 13.88
N VAL A 56 -5.50 -15.21 14.31
CA VAL A 56 -5.82 -14.00 13.53
C VAL A 56 -4.56 -13.18 13.39
N GLY A 57 -4.14 -12.95 12.15
CA GLY A 57 -2.98 -12.13 11.82
C GLY A 57 -3.27 -11.17 10.68
N GLY A 58 -2.48 -10.11 10.60
CA GLY A 58 -2.58 -9.04 9.61
C GLY A 58 -1.55 -7.94 9.87
N THR A 59 -1.42 -6.98 8.96
CA THR A 59 -0.52 -5.83 9.14
C THR A 59 -1.29 -4.57 9.51
N ILE A 60 -0.64 -3.63 10.19
CA ILE A 60 -1.19 -2.29 10.48
C ILE A 60 -0.11 -1.25 10.13
N GLY A 61 -0.52 -0.13 9.53
CA GLY A 61 0.36 1.02 9.27
C GLY A 61 1.37 0.83 8.13
N GLN A 62 1.12 -0.07 7.18
CA GLN A 62 1.98 -0.22 6.00
C GLN A 62 1.77 0.99 5.07
N PRO A 63 2.83 1.73 4.69
CA PRO A 63 2.73 2.69 3.58
C PRO A 63 2.33 1.96 2.30
N ASP A 64 1.78 2.71 1.33
CA ASP A 64 1.35 2.15 0.04
C ASP A 64 2.43 1.24 -0.56
N ALA A 65 2.00 0.10 -1.09
CA ALA A 65 2.92 -0.87 -1.66
C ALA A 65 3.66 -0.24 -2.85
N GLY A 66 5.00 -0.21 -2.76
CA GLY A 66 5.85 0.06 -3.92
C GLY A 66 5.99 -1.21 -4.75
N SER A 67 6.23 -1.06 -6.05
CA SER A 67 6.64 -2.21 -6.87
C SER A 67 7.97 -2.75 -6.34
N PHE A 68 8.11 -4.07 -6.22
CA PHE A 68 9.40 -4.69 -5.89
C PHE A 68 10.46 -4.36 -6.95
N VAL A 69 10.05 -4.24 -8.22
CA VAL A 69 10.94 -3.94 -9.36
C VAL A 69 11.43 -2.50 -9.33
N VAL A 70 10.71 -1.60 -8.66
CA VAL A 70 11.09 -0.19 -8.54
C VAL A 70 10.99 0.22 -7.07
N PRO A 71 11.96 -0.22 -6.24
CA PRO A 71 11.96 0.12 -4.83
C PRO A 71 12.05 1.64 -4.64
N MET A 72 11.49 2.14 -3.55
CA MET A 72 11.68 3.53 -3.18
C MET A 72 13.15 3.73 -2.77
N SER A 73 13.85 4.65 -3.42
CA SER A 73 15.26 4.94 -3.13
C SER A 73 15.45 6.23 -2.35
N GLY A 74 16.45 6.24 -1.46
CA GLY A 74 16.79 7.38 -0.61
C GLY A 74 18.26 7.35 -0.21
N GLY A 75 19.11 8.04 -0.97
CA GLY A 75 20.56 8.01 -0.77
C GLY A 75 21.14 6.64 -1.13
N ALA A 76 21.79 5.98 -0.16
CA ALA A 76 22.36 4.64 -0.33
C ALA A 76 21.41 3.51 0.12
N PHE A 77 20.14 3.82 0.37
CA PHE A 77 19.16 2.88 0.91
C PHE A 77 17.99 2.72 -0.06
N GLU A 78 17.47 1.50 -0.12
CA GLU A 78 16.28 1.12 -0.86
C GLU A 78 15.24 0.52 0.10
N LEU A 79 13.97 0.81 -0.15
CA LEU A 79 12.84 0.35 0.64
C LEU A 79 11.74 -0.15 -0.29
N VAL A 80 11.39 -1.43 -0.16
CA VAL A 80 10.15 -1.99 -0.72
C VAL A 80 9.08 -1.95 0.37
N GLY A 81 8.13 -1.04 0.25
CA GLY A 81 6.94 -0.98 1.11
C GLY A 81 5.86 -1.95 0.64
N GLY A 82 4.92 -2.34 1.52
CA GLY A 82 3.76 -3.15 1.17
C GLY A 82 3.46 -4.29 2.14
N PHE A 83 2.27 -4.87 2.04
CA PHE A 83 1.82 -6.00 2.85
C PHE A 83 2.69 -7.22 2.56
N TRP A 84 3.57 -7.60 3.50
CA TRP A 84 4.50 -8.73 3.39
C TRP A 84 5.07 -8.83 1.98
N ALA A 85 6.19 -8.17 1.70
CA ALA A 85 7.01 -8.47 0.53
C ALA A 85 7.46 -9.95 0.59
N ALA A 86 6.53 -10.87 0.33
CA ALA A 86 6.84 -12.05 -0.41
C ALA A 86 7.59 -11.49 -1.60
N ALA A 87 8.81 -11.96 -1.82
CA ALA A 87 9.32 -11.99 -3.16
C ALA A 87 8.31 -12.83 -3.96
N THR A 88 7.18 -12.23 -4.37
CA THR A 88 6.58 -12.56 -5.65
C THR A 88 7.77 -12.34 -6.56
N PRO A 89 8.35 -13.40 -7.10
CA PRO A 89 9.58 -13.23 -7.84
C PRO A 89 9.14 -12.37 -9.02
N SER A 90 9.48 -11.08 -8.94
CA SER A 90 9.03 -10.10 -9.90
C SER A 90 10.13 -10.10 -10.93
N CYS A 91 9.76 -10.24 -12.19
CA CYS A 91 10.75 -10.22 -13.22
C CYS A 91 11.38 -8.84 -13.31
N ALA A 92 12.58 -8.67 -12.74
CA ALA A 92 13.31 -7.41 -12.78
C ALA A 92 13.79 -7.13 -14.21
N CYS A 93 14.17 -8.18 -14.93
CA CYS A 93 14.45 -8.13 -16.36
C CYS A 93 13.43 -8.97 -17.14
N PRO A 94 12.38 -8.36 -17.71
CA PRO A 94 11.43 -9.08 -18.54
C PRO A 94 12.16 -9.85 -19.65
N GLY A 95 12.00 -11.18 -19.65
CA GLY A 95 12.69 -12.11 -20.56
C GLY A 95 13.93 -12.79 -19.97
N ASP A 96 14.38 -12.47 -18.76
CA ASP A 96 15.39 -13.25 -18.04
C ASP A 96 14.73 -14.50 -17.43
N MET A 97 14.82 -15.61 -18.14
CA MET A 97 14.11 -16.85 -17.82
C MET A 97 14.94 -17.79 -16.94
N ASN A 98 16.24 -17.53 -16.78
CA ASN A 98 17.14 -18.31 -15.94
C ASN A 98 17.53 -17.59 -14.63
N HIS A 99 17.14 -16.32 -14.49
CA HIS A 99 17.39 -15.41 -13.37
C HIS A 99 18.88 -15.11 -13.12
N ASP A 100 19.68 -15.00 -14.18
CA ASP A 100 21.09 -14.60 -14.10
C ASP A 100 21.31 -13.08 -14.12
N GLY A 101 20.23 -12.32 -14.36
CA GLY A 101 20.21 -10.86 -14.39
C GLY A 101 20.32 -10.27 -15.80
N ASP A 102 20.54 -11.09 -16.83
CA ASP A 102 20.74 -10.63 -18.21
C ASP A 102 19.81 -11.39 -19.18
N ARG A 103 19.00 -10.66 -19.95
CA ARG A 103 18.25 -11.26 -21.07
C ARG A 103 19.17 -11.56 -22.24
N ASN A 104 19.49 -12.83 -22.45
CA ASN A 104 20.42 -13.31 -23.46
C ASN A 104 20.01 -14.68 -24.06
N GLY A 105 20.92 -15.31 -24.82
CA GLY A 105 20.66 -16.58 -25.49
C GLY A 105 20.35 -17.74 -24.53
N ALA A 106 20.73 -17.65 -23.26
CA ALA A 106 20.43 -18.65 -22.24
C ALA A 106 18.94 -18.69 -21.85
N ASP A 107 18.20 -17.61 -22.11
CA ASP A 107 16.80 -17.49 -21.71
C ASP A 107 15.82 -18.11 -22.70
N VAL A 108 16.26 -18.29 -23.96
CA VAL A 108 15.40 -18.77 -25.04
C VAL A 108 14.72 -20.09 -24.68
N GLN A 109 15.46 -21.04 -24.10
CA GLN A 109 14.88 -22.33 -23.74
C GLN A 109 13.87 -22.22 -22.59
N GLY A 110 14.13 -21.33 -21.62
CA GLY A 110 13.20 -21.05 -20.54
C GLY A 110 11.91 -20.42 -21.06
N PHE A 111 12.03 -19.45 -21.96
CA PHE A 111 10.91 -18.78 -22.61
C PHE A 111 10.05 -19.77 -23.40
N VAL A 112 10.69 -20.59 -24.24
CA VAL A 112 10.01 -21.62 -25.03
C VAL A 112 9.30 -22.62 -24.13
N ASN A 113 9.94 -23.07 -23.04
CA ASN A 113 9.30 -23.98 -22.09
C ASN A 113 8.03 -23.37 -21.52
N CYS A 114 8.08 -22.12 -21.06
CA CYS A 114 6.90 -21.41 -20.56
C CYS A 114 5.79 -21.37 -21.61
N PHE A 115 6.12 -20.92 -22.81
CA PHE A 115 5.15 -20.72 -23.89
C PHE A 115 4.43 -22.02 -24.28
N VAL A 116 5.12 -23.17 -24.22
CA VAL A 116 4.51 -24.49 -24.48
C VAL A 116 3.83 -25.11 -23.26
N GLY A 117 3.65 -24.35 -22.18
CA GLY A 117 2.93 -24.74 -20.97
C GLY A 117 3.76 -25.52 -19.95
N ALA A 118 5.08 -25.36 -19.93
CA ALA A 118 6.01 -26.03 -19.02
C ALA A 118 6.99 -25.05 -18.35
N GLY A 119 7.65 -25.47 -17.27
CA GLY A 119 8.67 -24.64 -16.61
C GLY A 119 8.09 -23.39 -15.92
N SER A 120 8.95 -22.40 -15.68
CA SER A 120 8.59 -21.13 -15.03
C SER A 120 8.20 -20.09 -16.08
N CYS A 121 7.05 -19.44 -15.88
CA CYS A 121 6.56 -18.35 -16.73
C CYS A 121 6.73 -16.95 -16.14
N LEU A 122 7.48 -16.87 -15.05
CA LEU A 122 7.54 -15.68 -14.22
C LEU A 122 8.03 -14.42 -14.96
N CYS A 123 8.90 -14.64 -15.94
CA CYS A 123 9.58 -13.60 -16.70
C CYS A 123 9.22 -13.60 -18.18
N ALA A 124 8.26 -14.44 -18.58
CA ALA A 124 7.91 -14.60 -19.98
C ALA A 124 6.97 -13.50 -20.49
N ASP A 125 6.28 -12.78 -19.60
CA ASP A 125 5.48 -11.60 -19.94
C ASP A 125 6.39 -10.39 -20.12
N VAL A 126 6.82 -10.14 -21.36
CA VAL A 126 7.88 -9.18 -21.69
C VAL A 126 7.36 -7.80 -22.07
N GLU A 127 6.10 -7.72 -22.48
CA GLU A 127 5.38 -6.52 -22.92
C GLU A 127 4.40 -5.97 -21.87
N ALA A 128 4.39 -6.58 -20.68
CA ALA A 128 3.56 -6.21 -19.51
C ALA A 128 2.06 -6.21 -19.82
N GLY A 129 1.64 -7.20 -20.62
CA GLY A 129 0.27 -7.39 -21.10
C GLY A 129 -0.61 -8.20 -20.13
N ASP A 130 -1.69 -8.78 -20.66
CA ASP A 130 -2.58 -9.68 -19.91
C ASP A 130 -2.04 -11.13 -19.89
N GLY A 131 -0.72 -11.29 -19.68
CA GLY A 131 -0.04 -12.58 -19.59
C GLY A 131 0.59 -13.08 -20.89
N VAL A 132 1.23 -14.26 -20.80
CA VAL A 132 2.08 -14.82 -21.86
C VAL A 132 1.28 -15.28 -23.08
N ASN A 133 1.52 -14.66 -24.22
CA ASN A 133 0.87 -14.83 -25.51
C ASN A 133 1.84 -14.59 -26.70
N GLU A 134 1.29 -14.43 -27.90
CA GLU A 134 2.08 -14.35 -29.14
C GLU A 134 2.84 -13.01 -29.27
N ASP A 135 2.34 -11.95 -28.64
CA ASP A 135 2.97 -10.64 -28.64
C ASP A 135 4.33 -10.71 -27.91
N ASP A 136 4.42 -11.49 -26.82
CA ASP A 136 5.63 -11.74 -26.04
C ASP A 136 6.75 -12.36 -26.88
N ILE A 137 6.41 -13.25 -27.83
CA ILE A 137 7.43 -13.87 -28.70
C ILE A 137 8.12 -12.80 -29.53
N SER A 138 7.33 -11.92 -30.14
CA SER A 138 7.84 -10.89 -31.02
C SER A 138 8.70 -9.88 -30.25
N GLN A 139 8.27 -9.51 -29.04
CA GLN A 139 8.98 -8.58 -28.18
C GLN A 139 10.27 -9.20 -27.61
N PHE A 140 10.21 -10.45 -27.13
CA PHE A 140 11.37 -11.16 -26.60
C PHE A 140 12.48 -11.31 -27.65
N VAL A 141 12.13 -11.67 -28.89
CA VAL A 141 13.09 -11.77 -29.99
C VAL A 141 13.65 -10.41 -30.38
N ALA A 142 12.80 -9.38 -30.47
CA ALA A 142 13.25 -8.03 -30.80
C ALA A 142 14.27 -7.52 -29.77
N ASP A 143 13.99 -7.75 -28.50
CA ASP A 143 14.84 -7.33 -27.41
C ASP A 143 16.16 -8.11 -27.32
N LEU A 144 16.13 -9.43 -27.54
CA LEU A 144 17.32 -10.27 -27.60
C LEU A 144 18.25 -9.85 -28.74
N LEU A 145 17.69 -9.45 -29.88
CA LEU A 145 18.45 -8.98 -31.04
C LEU A 145 18.96 -7.54 -30.89
N ALA A 146 18.25 -6.71 -30.13
CA ALA A 146 18.63 -5.34 -29.87
C ALA A 146 19.71 -5.22 -28.77
N ASP A 147 19.99 -6.30 -28.03
CA ASP A 147 20.84 -6.28 -26.84
C ASP A 147 20.35 -5.20 -25.84
N SER A 148 19.03 -5.05 -25.78
CA SER A 148 18.37 -4.04 -24.93
C SER A 148 18.67 -4.38 -23.47
N PRO A 149 19.42 -3.54 -22.73
CA PRO A 149 19.76 -3.83 -21.34
C PRO A 149 18.48 -3.96 -20.51
N CYS A 150 18.53 -4.87 -19.54
CA CYS A 150 17.52 -4.95 -18.49
C CYS A 150 17.37 -3.58 -17.78
N PRO A 151 16.16 -3.17 -17.36
CA PRO A 151 15.94 -1.94 -16.60
C PRO A 151 16.79 -1.83 -15.33
#